data_AF-A0A2R6IHV7-F1
#
_entry.id   AF-A0A2R6IHV7-F1
#
_cell.length_a   1.000
_cell.length_b   1.000
_cell.length_c   1.000
_cell.angle_alpha   90.00
_cell.angle_beta   90.00
_cell.angle_gamma   90.00
#
_symmetry.space_group_name_H-M   'P 1'
#
loop_
_entity.id
_entity.type
_entity.pdbx_description
1 polymer ?
#
loop_
_entity_poly.entity_id
_entity_poly.type
_entity_poly.pdbx_seq_one_letter_code
_entity_poly.pdbx_strand_id
1 'polypeptide(L)'
;TPLVGAHVPSTNRSTPLGRNLATVGVGTARPRARGNLGVHAEEDVIAAGTSVPIATGERLFSRWDFKEVLASGAIDVAQPDVSHAGGITETKKIADMAAAYDVALAPHCPLGPVSLAACLQVDACAPNALVQEQVVHRGDGVPVWVENPELFDYSDDGAYVSLPEKPGLGVAVDEDALAEVDADSANWSAPRWHHDDGSVAEW
;
A
#
# COMPACT_ATOMS: atom_id res chain seq x y z
N THR A 1 2.63 7.49 16.10
CA THR A 1 3.28 8.36 15.09
C THR A 1 2.58 8.12 13.77
N PRO A 2 2.14 9.15 13.03
CA PRO A 2 1.43 8.95 11.77
C PRO A 2 2.34 8.29 10.72
N LEU A 3 1.75 7.46 9.86
CA LEU A 3 2.37 6.99 8.62
C LEU A 3 2.56 8.19 7.70
N VAL A 4 3.76 8.41 7.20
CA VAL A 4 4.05 9.48 6.22
C VAL A 4 4.32 8.80 4.89
N GLY A 5 3.41 8.89 3.91
CA GLY A 5 3.69 8.50 2.52
C GLY A 5 4.48 9.60 1.80
N ALA A 6 5.45 9.23 0.98
CA ALA A 6 6.28 10.17 0.22
C ALA A 6 6.46 9.68 -1.23
N HIS A 7 6.27 10.57 -2.20
CA HIS A 7 6.56 10.34 -3.63
C HIS A 7 7.96 10.94 -3.92
N VAL A 8 8.81 10.22 -4.64
CA VAL A 8 10.27 10.46 -4.69
C VAL A 8 10.66 11.53 -5.74
N PRO A 9 11.51 12.54 -5.41
CA PRO A 9 12.28 13.29 -6.39
C PRO A 9 13.64 12.62 -6.69
N SER A 10 14.10 12.74 -7.94
CA SER A 10 15.28 12.03 -8.50
C SER A 10 16.61 12.21 -7.73
N THR A 11 17.45 11.17 -7.80
CA THR A 11 18.66 10.97 -6.95
C THR A 11 19.92 11.74 -7.37
N ASN A 12 19.87 12.70 -8.31
CA ASN A 12 21.08 13.22 -8.95
C ASN A 12 21.68 14.53 -8.38
N ARG A 13 21.56 14.83 -7.06
CA ARG A 13 22.32 15.93 -6.45
C ARG A 13 22.93 15.59 -5.10
N SER A 14 24.25 15.62 -5.07
CA SER A 14 25.12 15.57 -3.91
C SER A 14 24.93 16.79 -2.99
N THR A 15 23.98 16.74 -2.07
CA THR A 15 23.95 17.65 -0.90
C THR A 15 23.17 17.01 0.24
N PRO A 16 23.64 17.11 1.51
CA PRO A 16 22.99 16.46 2.63
C PRO A 16 21.82 17.32 3.11
N LEU A 17 20.62 17.08 2.58
CA LEU A 17 19.37 17.60 3.14
C LEU A 17 18.27 16.54 3.05
N GLY A 18 17.71 16.19 4.22
CA GLY A 18 16.41 15.54 4.46
C GLY A 18 15.95 14.44 3.49
N ARG A 19 16.19 13.17 3.86
CA ARG A 19 15.75 11.98 3.10
C ARG A 19 14.28 11.63 3.42
N ASN A 20 13.47 11.40 2.39
CA ASN A 20 12.06 11.01 2.49
C ASN A 20 11.87 9.53 2.07
N LEU A 21 11.41 8.71 3.02
CA LEU A 21 10.94 7.32 2.88
C LEU A 21 9.58 7.23 3.56
N ALA A 22 8.70 6.33 3.11
CA ALA A 22 7.51 6.02 3.88
C ALA A 22 7.91 5.36 5.20
N THR A 23 7.83 6.12 6.30
CA THR A 23 8.30 5.70 7.61
C THR A 23 7.13 5.08 8.36
N VAL A 24 7.13 3.75 8.49
CA VAL A 24 6.22 3.08 9.43
C VAL A 24 6.86 3.15 10.80
N GLY A 25 6.26 3.90 11.73
CA GLY A 25 6.73 4.03 13.10
C GLY A 25 6.53 2.75 13.91
N VAL A 26 7.19 1.65 13.51
CA VAL A 26 7.15 0.36 14.20
C VAL A 26 8.60 -0.05 14.48
N GLY A 27 9.03 0.11 15.74
CA GLY A 27 10.40 -0.17 16.15
C GLY A 27 10.74 -1.65 16.03
N THR A 28 11.24 -2.07 14.87
CA THR A 28 11.90 -3.37 14.69
C THR A 28 13.25 -3.13 14.02
N ALA A 29 14.31 -3.12 14.82
CA ALA A 29 15.67 -3.04 14.28
C ALA A 29 16.13 -4.47 13.96
N ARG A 30 16.10 -4.88 12.69
CA ARG A 30 16.75 -6.12 12.25
C ARG A 30 18.18 -5.88 11.76
N PRO A 31 19.11 -6.83 11.97
CA PRO A 31 20.42 -6.81 11.34
C PRO A 31 20.25 -7.00 9.82
N ARG A 32 20.56 -5.98 9.03
CA ARG A 32 20.42 -6.01 7.57
C ARG A 32 21.62 -6.70 6.93
N ALA A 33 21.39 -7.72 6.13
CA ALA A 33 22.43 -8.36 5.33
C ALA A 33 22.81 -7.45 4.15
N ARG A 34 24.10 -7.37 3.80
CA ARG A 34 24.54 -6.67 2.59
C ARG A 34 24.23 -7.54 1.37
N GLY A 35 23.09 -7.30 0.72
CA GLY A 35 22.76 -7.86 -0.59
C GLY A 35 23.59 -7.24 -1.73
N ASN A 36 23.64 -7.93 -2.87
CA ASN A 36 24.15 -7.37 -4.12
C ASN A 36 23.17 -6.29 -4.61
N LEU A 37 23.69 -5.13 -5.02
CA LEU A 37 22.88 -4.04 -5.60
C LEU A 37 22.14 -4.53 -6.85
N GLY A 38 20.84 -4.78 -6.70
CA GLY A 38 19.94 -5.19 -7.78
C GLY A 38 19.16 -4.01 -8.36
N VAL A 39 18.03 -4.29 -9.02
CA VAL A 39 17.11 -3.26 -9.54
C VAL A 39 16.47 -2.39 -8.44
N HIS A 40 16.60 -2.80 -7.17
CA HIS A 40 16.18 -2.09 -5.95
C HIS A 40 17.36 -1.42 -5.22
N ALA A 41 18.34 -0.92 -5.99
CA ALA A 41 19.56 -0.34 -5.44
C ALA A 41 19.29 0.88 -4.52
N GLU A 42 18.18 1.59 -4.71
CA GLU A 42 17.82 2.73 -3.88
C GLU A 42 17.39 2.28 -2.48
N GLU A 43 16.52 1.27 -2.38
CA GLU A 43 16.09 0.70 -1.11
C GLU A 43 17.27 0.10 -0.35
N ASP A 44 18.17 -0.62 -1.03
CA ASP A 44 19.36 -1.22 -0.44
C ASP A 44 20.31 -0.15 0.17
N VAL A 45 20.56 0.94 -0.56
CA VAL A 45 21.42 2.04 -0.08
C VAL A 45 20.81 2.74 1.12
N ILE A 46 19.49 2.93 1.12
CA ILE A 46 18.80 3.61 2.21
C ILE A 46 18.73 2.71 3.44
N ALA A 47 18.37 1.44 3.25
CA ALA A 47 18.37 0.38 4.26
C ALA A 47 19.69 0.32 5.03
N ALA A 48 20.82 0.33 4.31
CA ALA A 48 22.15 0.30 4.93
C ALA A 48 22.48 1.55 5.77
N GLY A 49 21.79 2.67 5.53
CA GLY A 49 22.05 3.97 6.15
C GLY A 49 21.08 4.38 7.25
N THR A 50 20.07 3.57 7.59
CA THR A 50 19.04 3.93 8.58
C THR A 50 18.55 2.74 9.41
N SER A 51 18.06 3.01 10.62
CA SER A 51 17.31 2.03 11.43
C SER A 51 15.80 2.20 11.32
N VAL A 52 15.36 3.17 10.51
CA VAL A 52 13.94 3.42 10.25
C VAL A 52 13.37 2.30 9.38
N PRO A 53 12.23 1.69 9.73
CA PRO A 53 11.58 0.67 8.92
C PRO A 53 11.23 1.19 7.53
N ILE A 54 11.47 0.37 6.52
CA ILE A 54 11.23 0.67 5.11
C ILE A 54 9.98 -0.06 4.64
N ALA A 55 9.03 0.69 4.08
CA ALA A 55 7.83 0.16 3.46
C ALA A 55 7.82 0.49 1.95
N THR A 56 7.46 -0.50 1.13
CA THR A 56 7.26 -0.33 -0.32
C THR A 56 6.42 -1.48 -0.87
N GLY A 57 5.94 -1.35 -2.11
CA GLY A 57 5.20 -2.42 -2.79
C GLY A 57 4.06 -1.93 -3.68
N GLU A 58 3.62 -0.68 -3.54
CA GLU A 58 2.45 -0.14 -4.26
C GLU A 58 2.61 -0.18 -5.80
N ARG A 59 3.85 -0.15 -6.29
CA ARG A 59 4.22 -0.21 -7.71
C ARG A 59 4.80 -1.56 -8.14
N LEU A 60 4.69 -2.58 -7.30
CA LEU A 60 5.12 -3.95 -7.61
C LEU A 60 3.86 -4.77 -7.97
N PHE A 61 3.82 -5.30 -9.19
CA PHE A 61 2.59 -5.86 -9.78
C PHE A 61 2.53 -7.38 -9.71
N SER A 62 3.63 -8.03 -9.36
CA SER A 62 3.71 -9.47 -9.30
C SER A 62 4.55 -9.93 -8.12
N ARG A 63 4.31 -11.14 -7.63
CA ARG A 63 5.17 -11.78 -6.64
C ARG A 63 6.62 -11.95 -7.10
N TRP A 64 6.92 -11.82 -8.40
CA TRP A 64 8.30 -11.86 -8.89
C TRP A 64 9.02 -10.54 -8.64
N ASP A 65 8.31 -9.42 -8.73
CA ASP A 65 8.84 -8.12 -8.31
C ASP A 65 9.09 -8.14 -6.79
N PHE A 66 8.12 -8.64 -6.00
CA PHE A 66 8.29 -8.78 -4.56
C PHE A 66 9.42 -9.73 -4.16
N LYS A 67 9.64 -10.81 -4.92
CA LYS A 67 10.70 -11.77 -4.64
C LYS A 67 12.08 -11.10 -4.61
N GLU A 68 12.34 -10.16 -5.52
CA GLU A 68 13.65 -9.51 -5.63
C GLU A 68 13.91 -8.59 -4.44
N VAL A 69 12.95 -7.75 -4.07
CA VAL A 69 13.08 -6.84 -2.90
C VAL A 69 13.09 -7.59 -1.56
N LEU A 70 12.33 -8.68 -1.42
CA LEU A 70 12.37 -9.52 -0.22
C LEU A 70 13.74 -10.22 -0.09
N ALA A 71 14.29 -10.71 -1.20
CA ALA A 71 15.59 -11.37 -1.20
C ALA A 71 16.75 -10.41 -0.90
N SER A 72 16.62 -9.13 -1.21
CA SER A 72 17.64 -8.12 -0.86
C SER A 72 17.67 -7.82 0.65
N GLY A 73 16.54 -8.01 1.34
CA GLY A 73 16.40 -7.69 2.76
C GLY A 73 16.28 -6.19 3.02
N ALA A 74 15.91 -5.40 2.02
CA ALA A 74 15.81 -3.95 2.15
C ALA A 74 14.53 -3.47 2.85
N ILE A 75 13.47 -4.28 2.87
CA ILE A 75 12.15 -3.85 3.32
C ILE A 75 11.75 -4.54 4.62
N ASP A 76 10.99 -3.82 5.43
CA ASP A 76 10.42 -4.27 6.70
C ASP A 76 8.90 -4.46 6.59
N VAL A 77 8.25 -3.73 5.67
CA VAL A 77 6.81 -3.81 5.40
C VAL A 77 6.56 -3.88 3.89
N ALA A 78 5.86 -4.92 3.44
CA ALA A 78 5.40 -5.08 2.06
C ALA A 78 4.01 -4.46 1.89
N GLN A 79 3.83 -3.66 0.84
CA GLN A 79 2.60 -2.93 0.55
C GLN A 79 1.99 -3.29 -0.82
N PRO A 80 1.65 -4.57 -1.10
CA PRO A 80 0.98 -4.91 -2.34
C PRO A 80 -0.42 -4.28 -2.41
N ASP A 81 -0.79 -3.77 -3.59
CA ASP A 81 -2.17 -3.37 -3.86
C ASP A 81 -2.95 -4.56 -4.42
N VAL A 82 -4.07 -4.94 -3.80
CA VAL A 82 -4.88 -6.09 -4.23
C VAL A 82 -5.44 -5.92 -5.65
N SER A 83 -5.71 -4.69 -6.07
CA SER A 83 -6.26 -4.38 -7.39
C SER A 83 -5.19 -4.34 -8.48
N HIS A 84 -3.92 -4.16 -8.11
CA HIS A 84 -2.80 -4.16 -9.06
C HIS A 84 -2.04 -5.50 -9.10
N ALA A 85 -1.82 -6.12 -7.94
CA ALA A 85 -0.97 -7.28 -7.76
C ALA A 85 -1.69 -8.62 -7.93
N GLY A 86 -2.66 -8.69 -8.85
CA GLY A 86 -3.31 -9.94 -9.26
C GLY A 86 -4.45 -10.45 -8.36
N GLY A 87 -5.07 -9.58 -7.56
CA GLY A 87 -6.23 -9.92 -6.73
C GLY A 87 -5.88 -10.69 -5.45
N ILE A 88 -6.92 -11.00 -4.67
CA ILE A 88 -6.83 -11.65 -3.34
C ILE A 88 -5.89 -12.87 -3.36
N THR A 89 -6.02 -13.72 -4.38
CA THR A 89 -5.25 -14.96 -4.48
C THR A 89 -3.75 -14.69 -4.60
N GLU A 90 -3.35 -13.69 -5.38
CA GLU A 90 -1.95 -13.41 -5.62
C GLU A 90 -1.35 -12.56 -4.50
N THR A 91 -2.09 -11.57 -4.00
CA THR A 91 -1.71 -10.77 -2.82
C THR A 91 -1.51 -11.66 -1.59
N LYS A 92 -2.36 -12.67 -1.38
CA LYS A 92 -2.15 -13.63 -0.27
C LYS A 92 -0.85 -14.43 -0.42
N LYS A 93 -0.47 -14.82 -1.63
CA LYS A 93 0.81 -15.51 -1.86
C LYS A 93 2.00 -14.58 -1.65
N ILE A 94 1.86 -13.29 -1.97
CA ILE A 94 2.86 -12.26 -1.66
C ILE A 94 3.00 -12.13 -0.15
N ALA A 95 1.89 -12.07 0.59
CA ALA A 95 1.89 -12.00 2.05
C ALA A 95 2.60 -13.21 2.68
N ASP A 96 2.29 -14.42 2.22
CA ASP A 96 2.93 -15.66 2.70
C ASP A 96 4.43 -15.70 2.37
N MET A 97 4.82 -15.21 1.19
CA MET A 97 6.22 -15.06 0.83
C MET A 97 6.93 -14.08 1.76
N ALA A 98 6.35 -12.89 1.99
CA ALA A 98 6.90 -11.87 2.87
C ALA A 98 7.05 -12.37 4.31
N ALA A 99 6.09 -13.15 4.81
CA ALA A 99 6.14 -13.74 6.14
C ALA A 99 7.38 -14.64 6.34
N ALA A 100 7.82 -15.35 5.31
CA ALA A 100 9.04 -16.18 5.36
C ALA A 100 10.35 -15.36 5.48
N TYR A 101 10.28 -14.05 5.26
CA TYR A 101 11.38 -13.10 5.45
C TYR A 101 11.17 -12.22 6.69
N ASP A 102 10.24 -12.58 7.60
CA ASP A 102 9.70 -11.77 8.71
C ASP A 102 9.27 -10.34 8.31
N VAL A 103 8.88 -10.14 7.05
CA VAL A 103 8.40 -8.85 6.54
C VAL A 103 6.90 -8.74 6.83
N ALA A 104 6.51 -7.64 7.46
CA ALA A 104 5.11 -7.35 7.75
C ALA A 104 4.34 -7.01 6.46
N LEU A 105 3.03 -7.18 6.48
CA LEU A 105 2.14 -6.84 5.38
C LEU A 105 1.32 -5.60 5.77
N ALA A 106 1.24 -4.61 4.89
CA ALA A 106 0.31 -3.49 5.00
C ALA A 106 -0.23 -3.16 3.60
N PRO A 107 -1.31 -3.83 3.14
CA PRO A 107 -1.78 -3.69 1.77
C PRO A 107 -2.10 -2.24 1.41
N HIS A 108 -1.60 -1.81 0.26
CA HIS A 108 -1.92 -0.49 -0.30
C HIS A 108 -3.37 -0.49 -0.80
N CYS A 109 -4.17 0.50 -0.40
CA CYS A 109 -5.59 0.54 -0.76
C CYS A 109 -6.11 1.97 -0.97
N PRO A 110 -5.71 2.64 -2.07
CA PRO A 110 -6.08 4.02 -2.37
C PRO A 110 -7.43 4.13 -3.13
N LEU A 111 -8.09 3.00 -3.40
CA LEU A 111 -9.23 2.91 -4.31
C LEU A 111 -10.56 3.03 -3.54
N GLY A 112 -11.49 2.10 -3.78
CA GLY A 112 -12.84 2.14 -3.25
C GLY A 112 -13.16 1.02 -2.25
N PRO A 113 -14.40 1.03 -1.72
CA PRO A 113 -14.86 0.11 -0.68
C PRO A 113 -14.77 -1.37 -1.06
N VAL A 114 -14.91 -1.72 -2.34
CA VAL A 114 -14.73 -3.10 -2.83
C VAL A 114 -13.28 -3.57 -2.68
N SER A 115 -12.32 -2.69 -3.01
CA SER A 115 -10.88 -2.99 -2.84
C SER A 115 -10.53 -3.12 -1.36
N LEU A 116 -11.06 -2.23 -0.52
CA LEU A 116 -10.87 -2.29 0.93
C LEU A 116 -11.41 -3.60 1.51
N ALA A 117 -12.62 -4.02 1.13
CA ALA A 117 -13.19 -5.29 1.58
C ALA A 117 -12.33 -6.49 1.14
N ALA A 118 -11.75 -6.45 -0.07
CA ALA A 118 -10.81 -7.48 -0.53
C ALA A 118 -9.50 -7.49 0.29
N CYS A 119 -8.95 -6.32 0.62
CA CYS A 119 -7.79 -6.20 1.51
C CYS A 119 -8.08 -6.77 2.91
N LEU A 120 -9.23 -6.44 3.52
CA LEU A 120 -9.62 -6.97 4.83
C LEU A 120 -9.67 -8.51 4.86
N GLN A 121 -10.10 -9.15 3.76
CA GLN A 121 -10.08 -10.61 3.65
C GLN A 121 -8.65 -11.17 3.57
N VAL A 122 -7.73 -10.47 2.90
CA VAL A 122 -6.31 -10.82 2.88
C VAL A 122 -5.70 -10.67 4.27
N ASP A 123 -5.95 -9.55 4.94
CA ASP A 123 -5.44 -9.24 6.28
C ASP A 123 -5.88 -10.29 7.30
N ALA A 124 -7.18 -10.64 7.29
CA ALA A 124 -7.73 -11.66 8.17
C ALA A 124 -7.06 -13.04 8.04
N CYS A 125 -6.47 -13.32 6.87
CA CYS A 125 -5.82 -14.59 6.57
C CYS A 125 -4.28 -14.52 6.62
N ALA A 126 -3.70 -13.34 6.79
CA ALA A 126 -2.26 -13.12 6.75
C ALA A 126 -1.71 -12.86 8.18
N PRO A 127 -0.97 -13.81 8.79
CA PRO A 127 -0.49 -13.65 10.16
C PRO A 127 0.54 -12.52 10.34
N ASN A 128 1.11 -12.02 9.25
CA ASN A 128 2.02 -10.88 9.21
C ASN A 128 1.32 -9.56 8.86
N ALA A 129 -0.01 -9.51 8.74
CA ALA A 129 -0.75 -8.26 8.55
C ALA A 129 -0.55 -7.33 9.75
N LEU A 130 -0.15 -6.08 9.47
CA LEU A 130 0.23 -5.08 10.46
C LEU A 130 -0.81 -3.97 10.60
N VAL A 131 -1.20 -3.39 9.47
CA VAL A 131 -2.14 -2.27 9.38
C VAL A 131 -2.72 -2.21 7.97
N GLN A 132 -3.98 -1.80 7.85
CA GLN A 132 -4.64 -1.61 6.57
C GLN A 132 -4.78 -0.13 6.26
N GLU A 133 -4.25 0.31 5.12
CA GLU A 133 -4.54 1.64 4.59
C GLU A 133 -6.00 1.71 4.11
N GLN A 134 -6.67 2.85 4.31
CA GLN A 134 -7.99 3.07 3.72
C GLN A 134 -8.22 4.54 3.39
N VAL A 135 -9.02 4.80 2.36
CA VAL A 135 -9.45 6.14 1.95
C VAL A 135 -10.97 6.32 1.95
N VAL A 136 -11.74 5.29 2.32
CA VAL A 136 -13.21 5.32 2.34
C VAL A 136 -13.76 6.40 3.28
N HIS A 137 -13.02 6.73 4.35
CA HIS A 137 -13.36 7.83 5.26
C HIS A 137 -12.62 9.14 4.94
N ARG A 138 -11.96 9.25 3.79
CA ARG A 138 -11.25 10.46 3.34
C ARG A 138 -12.12 11.22 2.34
N GLY A 139 -12.54 12.44 2.71
CA GLY A 139 -13.36 13.29 1.84
C GLY A 139 -14.86 13.07 2.07
N ASP A 140 -15.60 12.71 1.02
CA ASP A 140 -17.07 12.66 1.01
C ASP A 140 -17.67 11.40 1.68
N GLY A 141 -16.81 10.50 2.20
CA GLY A 141 -17.21 9.29 2.92
C GLY A 141 -17.44 8.08 2.01
N VAL A 142 -18.15 7.07 2.53
CA VAL A 142 -18.50 5.87 1.78
C VAL A 142 -19.36 6.26 0.57
N PRO A 143 -19.04 5.77 -0.65
CA PRO A 143 -19.83 6.09 -1.84
C PRO A 143 -21.31 5.73 -1.70
N VAL A 144 -22.19 6.57 -2.26
CA VAL A 144 -23.66 6.45 -2.14
C VAL A 144 -24.24 5.15 -2.71
N TRP A 145 -23.50 4.47 -3.60
CA TRP A 145 -23.89 3.19 -4.18
C TRP A 145 -23.61 1.99 -3.27
N VAL A 146 -22.97 2.18 -2.12
CA VAL A 146 -22.80 1.13 -1.12
C VAL A 146 -24.04 1.11 -0.22
N GLU A 147 -24.83 0.04 -0.31
CA GLU A 147 -26.08 -0.07 0.46
C GLU A 147 -25.84 -0.28 1.97
N ASN A 148 -24.67 -0.81 2.32
CA ASN A 148 -24.30 -1.17 3.69
C ASN A 148 -23.00 -0.45 4.14
N PRO A 149 -23.00 0.89 4.24
CA PRO A 149 -21.81 1.67 4.57
C PRO A 149 -21.26 1.36 5.97
N GLU A 150 -22.09 0.85 6.88
CA GLU A 150 -21.71 0.46 8.25
C GLU A 150 -20.63 -0.63 8.29
N LEU A 151 -20.43 -1.34 7.17
CA LEU A 151 -19.36 -2.33 7.03
C LEU A 151 -17.96 -1.72 7.21
N PHE A 152 -17.82 -0.41 6.99
CA PHE A 152 -16.56 0.30 7.15
C PHE A 152 -16.49 1.13 8.43
N ASP A 153 -17.49 1.06 9.31
CA ASP A 153 -17.49 1.84 10.54
C ASP A 153 -16.31 1.46 11.45
N TYR A 154 -15.73 2.48 12.05
CA TYR A 154 -14.73 2.29 13.08
C TYR A 154 -15.39 1.89 14.40
N SER A 155 -14.68 1.05 15.13
CA SER A 155 -14.86 0.87 16.58
C SER A 155 -14.83 2.20 17.33
N ASP A 156 -15.40 2.21 18.54
CA ASP A 156 -15.56 3.43 19.36
C ASP A 156 -14.27 4.22 19.60
N ASP A 157 -13.11 3.55 19.59
CA ASP A 157 -11.79 4.17 19.76
C ASP A 157 -11.15 4.67 18.44
N GLY A 158 -11.81 4.43 17.32
CA GLY A 158 -11.35 4.82 15.98
C GLY A 158 -10.21 3.97 15.42
N ALA A 159 -9.81 2.87 16.07
CA ALA A 159 -8.59 2.14 15.73
C ALA A 159 -8.81 0.93 14.81
N TYR A 160 -10.01 0.33 14.84
CA TYR A 160 -10.31 -0.92 14.13
C TYR A 160 -11.60 -0.84 13.32
N VAL A 161 -11.64 -1.56 12.21
CA VAL A 161 -12.83 -1.89 11.42
C VAL A 161 -13.13 -3.38 11.59
N SER A 162 -14.41 -3.75 11.62
CA SER A 162 -14.82 -5.15 11.74
C SER A 162 -14.64 -5.90 10.41
N LEU A 163 -14.41 -7.22 10.49
CA LEU A 163 -14.36 -8.05 9.30
C LEU A 163 -15.78 -8.25 8.71
N PRO A 164 -15.95 -8.22 7.38
CA PRO A 164 -17.22 -8.58 6.74
C PRO A 164 -17.63 -10.02 7.05
N GLU A 165 -18.85 -10.22 7.56
CA GLU A 165 -19.39 -11.54 7.91
C GLU A 165 -20.34 -12.13 6.85
N LYS A 166 -20.84 -11.29 5.93
CA LYS A 166 -21.73 -11.73 4.84
C LYS A 166 -20.92 -12.50 3.78
N PRO A 167 -21.55 -13.40 3.00
CA PRO A 167 -20.88 -14.12 1.91
C PRO A 167 -20.19 -13.19 0.90
N GLY A 168 -19.09 -13.68 0.31
CA GLY A 168 -18.31 -12.89 -0.64
C GLY A 168 -17.48 -11.81 0.06
N LEU A 169 -17.43 -10.61 -0.52
CA LEU A 169 -16.74 -9.46 0.09
C LEU A 169 -17.62 -8.73 1.13
N GLY A 170 -18.89 -9.09 1.24
CA GLY A 170 -19.86 -8.47 2.15
C GLY A 170 -20.34 -7.07 1.75
N VAL A 171 -19.78 -6.46 0.70
CA VAL A 171 -20.23 -5.18 0.14
C VAL A 171 -21.49 -5.42 -0.72
N ALA A 172 -22.58 -4.75 -0.36
CA ALA A 172 -23.81 -4.69 -1.15
C ALA A 172 -23.79 -3.43 -2.02
N VAL A 173 -24.12 -3.60 -3.30
CA VAL A 173 -24.00 -2.57 -4.34
C VAL A 173 -25.39 -2.25 -4.87
N ASP A 174 -25.77 -0.98 -4.77
CA ASP A 174 -26.92 -0.42 -5.46
C ASP A 174 -26.51 -0.13 -6.91
N GLU A 175 -26.88 -1.02 -7.83
CA GLU A 175 -26.53 -0.90 -9.25
C GLU A 175 -27.20 0.30 -9.92
N ASP A 176 -28.39 0.70 -9.46
CA ASP A 176 -29.10 1.87 -10.00
C ASP A 176 -28.38 3.15 -9.56
N ALA A 177 -28.04 3.28 -8.28
CA ALA A 177 -27.24 4.40 -7.79
C ALA A 177 -25.84 4.44 -8.42
N LEU A 178 -25.21 3.28 -8.64
CA LEU A 178 -23.91 3.18 -9.32
C LEU A 178 -23.98 3.65 -10.77
N ALA A 179 -25.08 3.35 -11.48
CA ALA A 179 -25.28 3.79 -12.86
C ALA A 179 -25.43 5.31 -13.01
N GLU A 180 -25.92 5.99 -11.96
CA GLU A 180 -26.05 7.44 -11.89
C GLU A 180 -24.73 8.14 -11.47
N VAL A 181 -23.72 7.40 -11.01
CA VAL A 181 -22.39 7.97 -10.75
C VAL A 181 -21.75 8.36 -12.07
N ASP A 182 -21.58 9.67 -12.25
CA ASP A 182 -21.17 10.30 -13.50
C ASP A 182 -19.91 9.66 -14.13
N ALA A 183 -20.06 9.22 -15.38
CA ALA A 183 -19.00 8.65 -16.19
C ALA A 183 -17.90 9.69 -16.52
N ASP A 184 -18.14 10.99 -16.37
CA ASP A 184 -17.11 12.03 -16.55
C ASP A 184 -16.01 11.98 -15.49
N SER A 185 -16.22 11.25 -14.37
CA SER A 185 -15.17 10.90 -13.41
C SER A 185 -14.10 9.94 -13.98
N ALA A 186 -14.35 9.31 -15.14
CA ALA A 186 -13.44 8.39 -15.79
C ALA A 186 -12.26 9.08 -16.52
N ASN A 187 -12.28 10.41 -16.68
CA ASN A 187 -11.21 11.16 -17.34
C ASN A 187 -10.13 11.66 -16.36
N TRP A 188 -9.80 10.84 -15.37
CA TRP A 188 -8.70 11.11 -14.45
C TRP A 188 -7.37 10.73 -15.10
N SER A 189 -6.38 11.59 -14.97
CA SER A 189 -5.00 11.28 -15.36
C SER A 189 -4.05 11.71 -14.26
N ALA A 190 -3.02 10.88 -14.03
CA ALA A 190 -1.96 11.21 -13.10
C ALA A 190 -1.33 12.56 -13.50
N PRO A 191 -1.19 13.53 -12.57
CA PRO A 191 -0.54 14.80 -12.86
C PRO A 191 0.87 14.58 -13.42
N ARG A 192 1.20 15.30 -14.49
CA ARG A 192 2.54 15.25 -15.09
C ARG A 192 3.42 16.32 -14.49
N TRP A 193 4.39 15.90 -13.69
CA TRP A 193 5.35 16.79 -13.07
C TRP A 193 6.58 16.97 -13.95
N HIS A 194 7.20 18.14 -13.86
CA HIS A 194 8.46 18.44 -14.53
C HIS A 194 9.41 19.06 -13.51
N HIS A 195 10.69 18.75 -13.62
CA HIS A 195 11.75 19.42 -12.87
C HIS A 195 11.96 20.85 -13.38
N ASP A 196 12.71 21.67 -12.62
CA ASP A 196 13.01 23.07 -12.98
C ASP A 196 13.72 23.21 -14.34
N ASP A 197 14.41 22.17 -14.80
CA ASP A 197 15.10 22.12 -16.10
C ASP A 197 14.19 21.67 -17.26
N GLY A 198 12.91 21.44 -16.99
CA GLY A 198 11.91 21.01 -17.96
C GLY A 198 11.91 19.50 -18.26
N SER A 199 12.77 18.71 -17.62
CA SER A 199 12.71 17.25 -17.73
C SER A 199 11.50 16.67 -16.97
N VAL A 200 10.94 15.57 -17.46
CA VAL A 200 9.78 14.91 -16.85
C VAL A 200 10.18 14.31 -15.51
N ALA A 201 9.41 14.62 -14.47
CA ALA A 201 9.54 14.02 -13.16
C ALA A 201 8.61 12.79 -13.03
N GLU A 202 9.02 11.86 -12.20
CA GLU A 202 8.19 10.72 -11.80
C GLU A 202 6.95 11.21 -11.03
N TRP A 203 5.84 10.47 -11.14
CA TRP A 203 4.55 10.88 -10.58
C TRP A 203 4.45 10.60 -9.09
#